data_AF-N8ZRL8-F1
#
_entry.id   AF-N8ZRL8-F1
#
_cell.length_a   1.000
_cell.length_b   1.000
_cell.length_c   1.000
_cell.angle_alpha   90.00
_cell.angle_beta   90.00
_cell.angle_gamma   90.00
#
_symmetry.space_group_name_H-M   'P 1'
#
loop_
_entity.id
_entity.type
_entity.pdbx_description
1 polymer ?
#
loop_
_entity_poly.entity_id
_entity_poly.type
_entity_poly.pdbx_seq_one_letter_code
_entity_poly.pdbx_strand_id
1 'polypeptide(L)' 'MGTMLAVTSWNYNASARYLKIFYNNGSGELYHPVPEFIYNNLLRCSDKTAFVQKYLEYDLHFTRITIS' A
#
# COMPACT_ATOMS: atom_id res chain seq x y z
N MET A 1 -22.30 -9.81 0.32
CA MET A 1 -21.73 -8.59 -0.30
C MET A 1 -20.46 -8.27 0.46
N GLY A 2 -19.29 -8.68 -0.05
CA GLY A 2 -18.02 -8.41 0.62
C GLY A 2 -17.72 -6.92 0.56
N THR A 3 -17.50 -6.29 1.70
CA THR A 3 -16.98 -4.92 1.74
C THR A 3 -15.68 -4.89 0.96
N MET A 4 -15.63 -4.04 -0.07
CA MET A 4 -14.40 -3.83 -0.83
C MET A 4 -13.35 -3.28 0.13
N LEU A 5 -12.19 -3.95 0.21
CA LEU A 5 -11.05 -3.46 0.99
C LEU A 5 -10.66 -2.11 0.43
N ALA A 6 -10.77 -1.08 1.27
CA ALA A 6 -10.47 0.29 0.88
C ALA A 6 -9.35 0.83 1.75
N VAL A 7 -8.37 1.47 1.13
CA VAL A 7 -7.25 2.12 1.85
C VAL A 7 -7.81 3.31 2.64
N THR A 8 -7.63 3.29 3.95
CA THR A 8 -8.07 4.37 4.85
C THR A 8 -6.92 5.32 5.19
N SER A 9 -5.71 4.79 5.37
CA SER A 9 -4.52 5.57 5.65
C SER A 9 -3.26 4.84 5.19
N TRP A 10 -2.16 5.58 5.08
CA TRP A 10 -0.87 5.03 4.69
C TRP A 10 0.26 5.80 5.37
N ASN A 11 1.40 5.14 5.56
CA ASN A 11 2.60 5.74 6.12
C ASN A 11 3.84 5.26 5.36
N TYR A 12 4.71 6.18 4.98
CA TYR A 12 5.94 5.86 4.26
C TYR A 12 7.17 6.31 5.03
N ASN A 13 8.16 5.42 5.13
CA ASN A 13 9.48 5.70 5.66
C ASN A 13 10.50 5.61 4.51
N ALA A 14 11.04 6.76 4.09
CA ALA A 14 12.00 6.85 2.99
C ALA A 14 13.35 6.18 3.32
N SER A 15 13.81 6.28 4.57
CA SER A 15 15.09 5.71 5.01
C SER A 15 15.10 4.18 4.93
N ALA A 16 14.00 3.54 5.34
CA ALA A 16 13.84 2.08 5.29
C ALA A 16 13.13 1.58 4.03
N ARG A 17 12.59 2.49 3.19
CA ARG A 17 11.72 2.18 2.05
C ARG A 17 10.53 1.29 2.43
N TYR A 18 9.93 1.60 3.58
CA TYR A 18 8.78 0.87 4.11
C TYR A 18 7.50 1.65 3.83
N LEU A 19 6.55 1.01 3.17
CA LEU A 19 5.22 1.55 2.94
C LEU A 19 4.21 0.71 3.71
N LYS A 20 3.55 1.32 4.69
CA LYS A 20 2.44 0.73 5.44
C LYS A 20 1.13 1.24 4.86
N ILE A 21 0.22 0.34 4.56
CA ILE A 21 -1.14 0.60 4.10
C ILE A 21 -2.10 0.07 5.15
N PHE A 22 -3.13 0.84 5.49
CA PHE A 22 -4.19 0.42 6.41
C PHE A 22 -5.52 0.42 5.68
N TYR A 23 -6.35 -0.56 6.00
CA TYR A 23 -7.63 -0.80 5.34
C TYR A 23 -8.81 -0.53 6.26
N ASN A 24 -9.99 -0.39 5.65
CA ASN A 24 -11.27 -0.18 6.34
C ASN A 24 -11.72 -1.35 7.22
N ASN A 25 -11.17 -2.56 7.03
CA ASN A 25 -11.46 -3.72 7.86
C ASN A 25 -10.58 -3.82 9.12
N GLY A 26 -9.72 -2.82 9.38
CA GLY A 26 -8.79 -2.80 10.51
C GLY A 26 -7.45 -3.50 10.26
N SER A 27 -7.31 -4.22 9.14
CA SER A 27 -6.04 -4.84 8.74
C SER A 27 -5.07 -3.83 8.13
N GLY A 28 -3.80 -4.19 8.07
CA GLY A 28 -2.78 -3.42 7.37
C GLY A 28 -1.80 -4.30 6.62
N GLU A 29 -1.09 -3.71 5.68
CA GLU A 29 -0.05 -4.36 4.91
C GLU A 29 1.21 -3.50 4.92
N LEU A 30 2.34 -4.15 5.14
CA LEU A 30 3.66 -3.56 5.00
C LEU A 30 4.29 -4.08 3.71
N TYR A 31 4.62 -3.15 2.82
CA TYR A 31 5.34 -3.38 1.59
C TYR A 31 6.79 -2.88 1.72
N HIS A 32 7.76 -3.74 1.36
CA HIS A 32 9.15 -3.34 1.26
C HIS A 32 9.98 -4.18 0.27
N PRO A 33 11.04 -3.62 -0.34
CA PRO A 33 11.41 -2.21 -0.34
C PRO A 33 10.60 -1.43 -1.39
N VAL A 34 9.85 -0.39 -0.98
CA VAL A 34 9.09 0.47 -1.89
C VAL A 34 9.90 1.72 -2.26
N PRO A 35 10.30 1.89 -3.54
CA PRO A 35 10.97 3.10 -4.00
C PRO A 35 10.13 4.36 -3.80
N GLU A 36 10.80 5.48 -3.55
CA GLU A 36 10.14 6.77 -3.30
C GLU A 36 9.28 7.23 -4.49
N PHE A 37 9.67 6.92 -5.72
CA PHE A 37 8.87 7.28 -6.90
C PHE A 37 7.50 6.56 -6.90
N ILE A 38 7.42 5.33 -6.37
CA ILE A 38 6.14 4.60 -6.24
C ILE A 38 5.28 5.28 -5.19
N TYR A 39 5.87 5.66 -4.04
CA TYR A 39 5.16 6.42 -3.01
C TYR A 39 4.65 7.77 -3.53
N ASN A 40 5.46 8.51 -4.28
CA ASN A 40 5.06 9.77 -4.90
C ASN A 40 3.91 9.58 -5.90
N ASN A 41 3.89 8.48 -6.65
CA ASN A 41 2.77 8.14 -7.52
C ASN A 41 1.51 7.78 -6.73
N LEU A 42 1.64 7.05 -5.61
CA LEU A 42 0.53 6.77 -4.70
C LEU A 42 -0.10 8.07 -4.20
N LEU A 43 0.70 9.07 -3.80
CA LEU A 43 0.20 10.37 -3.36
C LEU A 43 -0.62 11.09 -4.45
N ARG A 44 -0.15 11.03 -5.71
CA ARG A 44 -0.81 11.65 -6.87
C ARG A 44 -2.09 10.93 -7.32
N CYS A 45 -2.25 9.65 -7.02
CA CYS A 45 -3.41 8.88 -7.45
C CYS A 45 -4.65 9.20 -6.62
N SER A 46 -5.80 9.49 -7.25
CA SER A 46 -7.05 9.73 -6.52
C SER A 46 -7.59 8.47 -5.84
N ASP A 47 -7.46 7.32 -6.51
CA ASP A 47 -7.88 6.02 -5.99
C ASP A 47 -6.68 5.23 -5.46
N LYS A 48 -6.46 5.35 -4.15
CA LYS A 48 -5.37 4.66 -3.44
C LYS A 48 -5.54 3.14 -3.46
N THR A 49 -6.78 2.66 -3.41
CA THR A 49 -7.10 1.23 -3.40
C THR A 49 -6.74 0.60 -4.74
N ALA A 50 -7.19 1.21 -5.84
CA ALA A 50 -6.86 0.76 -7.18
C ALA A 50 -5.34 0.83 -7.44
N PHE A 51 -4.65 1.84 -6.90
CA PHE A 51 -3.20 1.93 -6.98
C PHE A 51 -2.51 0.74 -6.30
N VAL A 52 -2.87 0.44 -5.05
CA VAL A 52 -2.26 -0.68 -4.30
C VAL A 52 -2.51 -2.01 -5.01
N GLN A 53 -3.75 -2.28 -5.42
CA GLN A 53 -4.11 -3.52 -6.14
C GLN A 53 -3.36 -3.66 -7.48
N LYS A 54 -3.20 -2.57 -8.22
CA LYS A 54 -2.58 -2.61 -9.54
C LYS A 54 -1.05 -2.60 -9.51
N TYR A 55 -0.45 -1.87 -8.57
CA TYR A 55 1.00 -1.60 -8.57
C TYR A 55 1.77 -2.27 -7.44
N LEU A 56 1.12 -2.68 -6.35
CA LEU A 56 1.79 -3.34 -5.22
C LEU A 56 1.39 -4.81 -5.10
N GLU A 57 0.17 -5.19 -5.48
CA GLU A 57 -0.25 -6.60 -5.49
C GLU A 57 0.10 -7.33 -6.79
N TYR A 58 -0.02 -6.65 -7.94
CA TYR A 58 0.12 -7.30 -9.25
C TYR A 58 1.55 -7.30 -9.78
N ASP A 59 2.34 -6.29 -9.43
CA ASP A 59 3.64 -6.05 -10.04
C ASP A 59 4.68 -5.74 -8.96
N LEU A 60 5.83 -6.39 -9.08
CA LEU A 60 7.07 -6.19 -8.34
C LEU A 60 7.23 -6.97 -7.02
N HIS A 61 8.42 -7.56 -6.91
CA HIS A 61 8.99 -8.39 -5.85
C HIS A 61 9.08 -7.72 -4.46
N PHE A 62 7.99 -7.12 -3.98
CA PHE A 62 7.93 -6.60 -2.62
C PHE A 62 7.66 -7.74 -1.65
N THR A 63 8.38 -7.73 -0.54
CA THR A 63 7.97 -8.48 0.63
C THR A 63 6.72 -7.83 1.19
N ARG A 64 5.62 -8.60 1.19
CA ARG A 64 4.34 -8.22 1.78
C ARG A 64 4.20 -8.90 3.13
N ILE A 65 4.01 -8.11 4.18
CA ILE A 65 3.70 -8.61 5.52
C ILE A 65 2.31 -8.10 5.88
N THR A 66 1.38 -9.03 6.08
CA THR A 66 0.03 -8.73 6.56
C THR A 66 0.06 -8.53 8.06
N ILE A 67 -0.52 -7.44 8.53
CA ILE A 67 -0.69 -7.08 9.94
C ILE A 67 -2.19 -7.19 10.23
N SER A 68 -2.56 -8.15 11.06
CA SER A 68 -3.95 -8.42 11.50
C SER A 68 -4.25 -7.80 12.85
#